data_AF-A0A846SWC7-F1
#
_entry.id   AF-A0A846SWC7-F1
#
_cell.length_a   1.000
_cell.length_b   1.000
_cell.length_c   1.000
_cell.angle_alpha   90.00
_cell.angle_beta   90.00
_cell.angle_gamma   90.00
#
_symmetry.space_group_name_H-M   'P 1'
#
loop_
_entity.id
_entity.type
_entity.pdbx_description
1 polymer ?
#
loop_
_entity_poly.entity_id
_entity_poly.type
_entity_poly.pdbx_seq_one_letter_code
_entity_poly.pdbx_strand_id
1 'polypeptide(L)'
;KARLHTPTGVHYLGTELSNAGGDSTAEIDTLNNPNSFFSGDFFEQSIANYISSGGPGTYYLDIGGKLQASEVGEWGSISIDNIKIFMSNESNRYYFRKAFTVNTLDDVRQAQINLMAQEDARVYLNGQLVHENGPVGSGTYWDVLGIDLEQEQFVLGTNHLAVEIISDAGDAKFDLELVGNNASRTLAVLLMTDGEANVCCRYPTEYQNRNCVSGDPTNTCCGTQAREDAINAACSMREEWGVTVHAVGYSSESDEITLEGIATCGEGQYLQSSNTEELRDFYTGVASTILEASLQSQSVVVTGGTFQESTLYPDSYINITYDPLSQQPAQGEIELTFQTDQFNSCTPTVNIYQGVRLVDAVLTSYSGDHWTDLVRVTSPSIGTAFNLSRFSDVYQRLGDPYLVQVPVNLLQSGSNSLYIRTGDGPTNSTDCSANNTLIYRGFINSSTPRSGVVERAEGCEWTIEFEDLTSITTLIPPEYAGSRKCAYNSTYHHPPLYDNRDAYDLAVAHILDSLDFDDDGRVLINLQEEDLEIIVSVVQQVPFLWGPTLVEVSVWD
;
A
#
# COMPACT_ATOMS: atom_id res chain seq x y z
N LYS A 1 30.82 26.37 -11.05
CA LYS A 1 31.34 25.72 -9.83
C LYS A 1 30.33 24.73 -9.31
N ALA A 2 30.77 23.62 -8.73
CA ALA A 2 29.89 22.70 -8.04
C ALA A 2 30.47 22.30 -6.68
N ARG A 3 29.64 21.85 -5.76
CA ARG A 3 30.08 21.23 -4.50
C ARG A 3 29.18 20.03 -4.19
N LEU A 4 29.79 18.98 -3.67
CA LEU A 4 29.11 17.78 -3.20
C LEU A 4 29.11 17.79 -1.67
N HIS A 5 27.93 17.74 -1.08
CA HIS A 5 27.75 17.45 0.34
C HIS A 5 27.61 15.94 0.51
N THR A 6 28.40 15.40 1.43
CA THR A 6 28.35 14.02 1.90
C THR A 6 27.94 14.05 3.38
N PRO A 7 27.53 12.91 3.97
CA PRO A 7 27.30 12.82 5.41
C PRO A 7 28.51 13.25 6.25
N THR A 8 29.72 13.13 5.70
CA THR A 8 30.98 13.44 6.37
C THR A 8 31.54 14.84 6.08
N GLY A 9 30.95 15.61 5.16
CA GLY A 9 31.42 16.95 4.84
C GLY A 9 31.18 17.43 3.40
N VAL A 10 31.76 18.57 3.05
CA VAL A 10 31.56 19.27 1.77
C VAL A 10 32.81 19.19 0.91
N HIS A 11 32.66 18.83 -0.37
CA HIS A 11 33.73 18.70 -1.35
C HIS A 11 33.48 19.62 -2.54
N TYR A 12 34.45 20.47 -2.88
CA TYR A 12 34.34 21.36 -4.04
C TYR A 12 34.76 20.65 -5.31
N LEU A 13 34.00 20.87 -6.38
CA LEU A 13 34.18 20.26 -7.71
C LEU A 13 34.55 21.37 -8.71
N GLY A 14 35.54 21.12 -9.57
CA GLY A 14 36.12 22.12 -10.48
C GLY A 14 37.63 22.25 -10.38
N THR A 15 38.18 23.43 -10.73
CA THR A 15 39.65 23.63 -10.86
C THR A 15 40.41 23.75 -9.54
N GLU A 16 39.70 23.88 -8.42
CA GLU A 16 40.30 23.92 -7.08
C GLU A 16 40.08 22.59 -6.35
N LEU A 17 41.05 21.68 -6.47
CA LEU A 17 41.06 20.36 -5.84
C LEU A 17 41.70 20.38 -4.43
N SER A 18 41.47 21.43 -3.64
CA SER A 18 42.11 21.57 -2.32
C SER A 18 41.14 21.26 -1.18
N ASN A 19 41.63 20.54 -0.17
CA ASN A 19 40.86 20.16 1.03
C ASN A 19 40.70 21.33 2.04
N ALA A 20 41.02 22.57 1.64
CA ALA A 20 41.16 23.71 2.55
C ALA A 20 39.88 24.53 2.77
N GLY A 21 38.72 24.06 2.29
CA GLY A 21 37.41 24.58 2.70
C GLY A 21 37.13 26.04 2.29
N GLY A 22 37.75 26.52 1.21
CA GLY A 22 37.50 27.85 0.71
C GLY A 22 38.06 28.04 -0.70
N ASP A 23 37.14 28.19 -1.65
CA ASP A 23 37.42 28.54 -3.03
C ASP A 23 37.98 29.98 -3.12
N SER A 24 39.30 30.07 -3.04
CA SER A 24 40.04 31.34 -3.09
C SER A 24 40.32 31.84 -4.51
N THR A 25 39.99 31.04 -5.53
CA THR A 25 40.33 31.33 -6.92
C THR A 25 39.09 31.84 -7.67
N ALA A 26 39.12 33.10 -8.05
CA ALA A 26 38.05 33.66 -8.87
C ALA A 26 38.12 33.08 -10.30
N GLU A 27 37.24 32.12 -10.61
CA GLU A 27 37.03 31.62 -11.97
C GLU A 27 36.12 32.62 -12.70
N ILE A 28 36.70 33.75 -13.11
CA ILE A 28 36.01 34.83 -13.81
C ILE A 28 36.30 34.69 -15.31
N ASP A 29 35.25 34.45 -16.11
CA ASP A 29 35.37 34.59 -17.55
C ASP A 29 35.20 36.06 -17.94
N THR A 30 36.25 36.64 -18.53
CA THR A 30 36.30 38.05 -18.96
C THR A 30 36.10 38.22 -20.46
N LEU A 31 35.79 37.15 -21.21
CA LEU A 31 35.65 37.20 -22.66
C LEU A 31 34.29 37.77 -23.05
N ASN A 32 34.28 38.55 -24.13
CA ASN A 32 33.05 39.03 -24.74
C ASN A 32 32.42 37.86 -25.51
N ASN A 33 31.30 37.32 -25.01
CA ASN A 33 30.66 36.07 -25.45
C ASN A 33 31.45 34.79 -25.06
N PRO A 34 31.30 34.29 -23.82
CA PRO A 34 32.06 33.17 -23.27
C PRO A 34 31.63 31.77 -23.76
N ASN A 35 31.07 31.65 -24.95
CA ASN A 35 30.58 30.40 -25.52
C ASN A 35 31.69 29.43 -25.99
N SER A 36 32.96 29.67 -25.65
CA SER A 36 34.10 28.97 -26.25
C SER A 36 35.09 28.30 -25.28
N PHE A 37 34.83 28.30 -23.97
CA PHE A 37 35.81 27.83 -22.97
C PHE A 37 35.56 26.50 -22.26
N PHE A 38 34.71 25.64 -22.81
CA PHE A 38 34.88 24.19 -22.60
C PHE A 38 35.37 23.59 -23.91
N SER A 39 36.70 23.52 -24.08
CA SER A 39 37.31 22.78 -25.17
C SER A 39 37.07 21.28 -24.91
N GLY A 40 35.94 20.80 -25.42
CA GLY A 40 35.33 19.51 -25.10
C GLY A 40 33.93 19.79 -24.58
N ASP A 41 32.90 19.32 -25.28
CA ASP A 41 31.49 19.69 -25.08
C ASP A 41 30.91 19.36 -23.68
N PHE A 42 31.72 18.82 -22.74
CA PHE A 42 31.32 18.35 -21.42
C PHE A 42 32.46 18.51 -20.39
N PHE A 43 32.14 18.94 -19.17
CA PHE A 43 33.01 18.82 -17.99
C PHE A 43 32.62 17.55 -17.24
N GLU A 44 33.58 16.65 -17.01
CA GLU A 44 33.37 15.39 -16.29
C GLU A 44 34.35 15.30 -15.11
N GLN A 45 33.84 14.96 -13.93
CA GLN A 45 34.64 14.72 -12.73
C GLN A 45 34.06 13.54 -11.95
N SER A 46 34.89 12.53 -11.68
CA SER A 46 34.50 11.41 -10.82
C SER A 46 34.39 11.86 -9.37
N ILE A 47 33.27 11.50 -8.73
CA ILE A 47 33.00 11.72 -7.30
C ILE A 47 32.97 10.42 -6.49
N ALA A 48 33.33 9.27 -7.10
CA ALA A 48 33.18 7.95 -6.50
C ALA A 48 33.91 7.79 -5.15
N ASN A 49 35.06 8.44 -4.98
CA ASN A 49 35.80 8.43 -3.72
C ASN A 49 35.03 9.13 -2.59
N TYR A 50 34.25 10.17 -2.89
CA TYR A 50 33.44 10.88 -1.89
C TYR A 50 32.18 10.09 -1.53
N ILE A 51 31.64 9.32 -2.47
CA ILE A 51 30.54 8.38 -2.20
C ILE A 51 31.04 7.25 -1.29
N SER A 52 32.10 6.55 -1.69
CA SER A 52 32.63 5.39 -0.95
C SER A 52 33.23 5.71 0.42
N SER A 53 33.77 6.92 0.63
CA SER A 53 34.28 7.34 1.94
C SER A 53 33.29 8.15 2.79
N GLY A 54 32.16 8.56 2.21
CA GLY A 54 31.17 9.41 2.86
C GLY A 54 30.25 8.70 3.87
N GLY A 55 30.26 7.38 3.90
CA GLY A 55 29.39 6.58 4.76
C GLY A 55 27.90 6.61 4.36
N PRO A 56 27.05 5.81 5.02
CA PRO A 56 25.62 5.79 4.71
C PRO A 56 24.97 7.16 5.00
N GLY A 57 24.10 7.63 4.10
CA GLY A 57 23.34 8.87 4.27
C GLY A 57 23.02 9.59 2.95
N THR A 58 22.56 10.82 3.07
CA THR A 58 22.11 11.64 1.92
C THR A 58 23.25 12.49 1.36
N TYR A 59 23.32 12.57 0.03
CA TYR A 59 24.32 13.36 -0.70
C TYR A 59 23.63 14.48 -1.50
N TYR A 60 24.22 15.69 -1.51
CA TYR A 60 23.67 16.83 -2.23
C TYR A 60 24.68 17.41 -3.21
N LEU A 61 24.30 17.58 -4.48
CA LEU A 61 25.10 18.26 -5.50
C LEU A 61 24.57 19.67 -5.71
N ASP A 62 25.33 20.68 -5.28
CA ASP A 62 25.05 22.07 -5.55
C ASP A 62 25.85 22.53 -6.77
N ILE A 63 25.20 23.22 -7.69
CA ILE A 63 25.86 23.80 -8.87
C ILE A 63 25.48 25.28 -8.95
N GLY A 64 26.48 26.12 -9.20
CA GLY A 64 26.26 27.56 -9.32
C GLY A 64 27.42 28.29 -9.97
N GLY A 65 27.15 29.53 -10.34
CA GLY A 65 28.14 30.48 -10.88
C GLY A 65 27.86 31.88 -10.35
N LYS A 66 28.89 32.74 -10.37
CA LYS A 66 28.75 34.17 -10.06
C LYS A 66 29.03 34.94 -11.34
N LEU A 67 28.16 35.89 -11.69
CA LEU A 67 28.43 36.87 -12.74
C LEU A 67 29.14 38.07 -12.12
N GLN A 68 30.25 38.47 -12.73
CA GLN A 68 30.86 39.76 -12.42
C GLN A 68 30.28 40.82 -13.36
N ALA A 69 29.84 41.94 -12.79
CA ALA A 69 29.33 43.06 -13.57
C ALA A 69 30.42 43.60 -14.51
N SER A 70 30.08 43.79 -15.80
CA SER A 70 31.01 44.39 -16.75
C SER A 70 31.17 45.89 -16.48
N GLU A 71 32.36 46.44 -16.79
CA GLU A 71 32.63 47.88 -16.66
C GLU A 71 31.74 48.76 -17.56
N VAL A 72 31.03 48.15 -18.51
CA VAL A 72 30.12 48.81 -19.47
C VAL A 72 28.64 48.59 -19.17
N GLY A 73 28.29 47.92 -18.07
CA GLY A 73 26.89 47.79 -17.61
C GLY A 73 26.03 46.88 -18.50
N GLU A 74 26.62 45.84 -19.09
CA GLU A 74 25.89 44.87 -19.91
C GLU A 74 25.15 43.83 -19.05
N TRP A 75 24.03 43.31 -19.59
CA TRP A 75 23.27 42.24 -18.99
C TRP A 75 23.97 40.90 -19.23
N GLY A 76 24.22 40.14 -18.17
CA GLY A 76 24.73 38.77 -18.24
C GLY A 76 23.69 37.77 -17.74
N SER A 77 23.67 36.57 -18.32
CA SER A 77 22.88 35.43 -17.86
C SER A 77 23.75 34.18 -17.84
N ILE A 78 23.67 33.39 -16.77
CA ILE A 78 24.23 32.04 -16.73
C ILE A 78 23.07 31.07 -16.92
N SER A 79 23.22 30.15 -17.87
CA SER A 79 22.35 28.98 -17.99
C SER A 79 23.18 27.74 -17.64
N ILE A 80 22.62 26.87 -16.81
CA ILE A 80 23.19 25.57 -16.48
C ILE A 80 22.17 24.54 -16.97
N ASP A 81 22.58 23.70 -17.91
CA ASP A 81 21.71 22.71 -18.55
C ASP A 81 22.51 21.42 -18.82
N ASN A 82 21.83 20.32 -19.12
CA ASN A 82 22.40 19.00 -19.44
C ASN A 82 23.27 18.40 -18.33
N ILE A 83 22.93 18.65 -17.06
CA ILE A 83 23.59 17.99 -15.92
C ILE A 83 23.24 16.51 -15.95
N LYS A 84 24.25 15.64 -15.99
CA LYS A 84 24.07 14.19 -15.94
C LYS A 84 24.96 13.58 -14.86
N ILE A 85 24.34 12.81 -13.97
CA ILE A 85 25.04 11.97 -13.00
C ILE A 85 25.11 10.57 -13.61
N PHE A 86 26.32 10.05 -13.75
CA PHE A 86 26.54 8.68 -14.20
C PHE A 86 27.07 7.85 -13.04
N MET A 87 26.38 6.75 -12.75
CA MET A 87 26.89 5.69 -11.90
C MET A 87 27.26 4.53 -12.83
N SER A 88 28.53 4.49 -13.25
CA SER A 88 29.06 3.36 -13.98
C SER A 88 29.64 2.37 -12.99
N ASN A 89 29.17 1.11 -13.04
CA ASN A 89 29.93 0.03 -12.46
C ASN A 89 31.01 -0.38 -13.47
N GLU A 90 32.29 -0.29 -13.10
CA GLU A 90 33.41 -0.72 -13.94
C GLU A 90 33.31 -2.20 -14.38
N SER A 91 32.52 -3.01 -13.68
CA SER A 91 32.35 -4.44 -14.00
C SER A 91 31.22 -4.75 -14.98
N ASN A 92 30.45 -3.75 -15.43
CA ASN A 92 29.15 -3.90 -16.11
C ASN A 92 28.23 -4.96 -15.46
N ARG A 93 28.36 -5.17 -14.15
CA ARG A 93 27.50 -6.08 -13.40
C ARG A 93 26.64 -5.25 -12.47
N TYR A 94 25.36 -5.58 -12.34
CA TYR A 94 24.48 -4.86 -11.44
C TYR A 94 23.87 -5.85 -10.48
N TYR A 95 23.91 -5.55 -9.19
CA TYR A 95 23.40 -6.43 -8.15
C TYR A 95 22.21 -5.77 -7.46
N PHE A 96 21.07 -6.43 -7.48
CA PHE A 96 19.87 -6.02 -6.77
C PHE A 96 19.56 -7.06 -5.70
N ARG A 97 19.15 -6.63 -4.50
CA ARG A 97 18.70 -7.54 -3.45
C ARG A 97 17.46 -6.97 -2.76
N LYS A 98 16.46 -7.82 -2.57
CA LYS A 98 15.26 -7.51 -1.79
C LYS A 98 15.07 -8.57 -0.72
N ALA A 99 14.96 -8.13 0.52
CA ALA A 99 14.50 -8.99 1.61
C ALA A 99 12.96 -8.95 1.69
N PHE A 100 12.35 -10.08 1.99
CA PHE A 100 10.91 -10.22 2.24
C PHE A 100 10.66 -11.31 3.28
N THR A 101 9.48 -11.29 3.90
CA THR A 101 9.13 -12.25 4.96
C THR A 101 8.08 -13.24 4.46
N VAL A 102 8.31 -14.53 4.71
CA VAL A 102 7.35 -15.61 4.48
C VAL A 102 6.85 -16.08 5.85
N ASN A 103 5.59 -15.81 6.14
CA ASN A 103 4.97 -16.13 7.43
C ASN A 103 4.52 -17.60 7.47
N THR A 104 4.04 -18.12 6.33
CA THR A 104 3.69 -19.52 6.16
C THR A 104 4.27 -20.01 4.83
N LEU A 105 4.74 -21.27 4.78
CA LEU A 105 5.23 -21.82 3.51
C LEU A 105 4.10 -22.01 2.49
N ASP A 106 2.84 -21.99 2.92
CA ASP A 106 1.68 -22.08 2.02
C ASP A 106 1.52 -20.81 1.15
N ASP A 107 1.97 -19.65 1.62
CA ASP A 107 1.95 -18.38 0.88
C ASP A 107 2.83 -18.40 -0.38
N VAL A 108 3.82 -19.29 -0.39
CA VAL A 108 4.83 -19.43 -1.46
C VAL A 108 4.79 -20.79 -2.14
N ARG A 109 3.74 -21.58 -1.87
CA ARG A 109 3.57 -22.91 -2.45
C ARG A 109 3.47 -22.90 -3.98
N GLN A 110 2.96 -21.82 -4.54
CA GLN A 110 2.86 -21.58 -5.98
C GLN A 110 3.55 -20.26 -6.34
N ALA A 111 4.75 -20.04 -5.79
CA ALA A 111 5.49 -18.83 -6.06
C ALA A 111 6.02 -18.82 -7.50
N GLN A 112 5.90 -17.68 -8.18
CA GLN A 112 6.37 -17.49 -9.55
C GLN A 112 7.18 -16.21 -9.68
N ILE A 113 8.16 -16.20 -10.58
CA ILE A 113 8.87 -14.98 -10.96
C ILE A 113 8.62 -14.61 -12.43
N ASN A 114 8.40 -13.31 -12.64
CA ASN A 114 8.44 -12.67 -13.95
C ASN A 114 9.67 -11.79 -14.02
N LEU A 115 10.36 -11.77 -15.16
CA LEU A 115 11.64 -11.09 -15.33
C LEU A 115 11.65 -10.33 -16.65
N MET A 116 12.04 -9.06 -16.59
CA MET A 116 12.48 -8.27 -17.74
C MET A 116 13.94 -7.96 -17.50
N ALA A 117 14.79 -8.29 -18.47
CA ALA A 117 16.20 -7.97 -18.45
C ALA A 117 16.65 -7.79 -19.90
N GLN A 118 17.16 -6.59 -20.21
CA GLN A 118 17.61 -6.26 -21.58
C GLN A 118 18.73 -7.19 -22.06
N GLU A 119 19.51 -7.75 -21.14
CA GLU A 119 20.63 -8.67 -21.42
C GLU A 119 20.61 -9.83 -20.40
N ASP A 120 21.77 -10.36 -20.01
CA ASP A 120 21.89 -11.51 -19.13
C ASP A 120 21.50 -11.17 -17.68
N ALA A 121 20.64 -11.99 -17.07
CA ALA A 121 20.24 -11.85 -15.68
C ALA A 121 20.20 -13.20 -14.96
N ARG A 122 20.74 -13.23 -13.74
CA ARG A 122 20.75 -14.39 -12.84
C ARG A 122 19.98 -14.06 -11.58
N VAL A 123 18.93 -14.83 -11.30
CA VAL A 123 18.06 -14.65 -10.14
C VAL A 123 18.42 -15.69 -9.09
N TYR A 124 18.58 -15.24 -7.86
CA TYR A 124 18.90 -16.06 -6.71
C TYR A 124 17.84 -15.89 -5.62
N LEU A 125 17.39 -17.00 -5.03
CA LEU A 125 16.57 -17.00 -3.83
C LEU A 125 17.37 -17.64 -2.70
N ASN A 126 17.55 -16.92 -1.60
CA ASN A 126 18.32 -17.37 -0.43
C ASN A 126 19.74 -17.87 -0.79
N GLY A 127 20.35 -17.24 -1.80
CA GLY A 127 21.68 -17.59 -2.31
C GLY A 127 21.71 -18.78 -3.27
N GLN A 128 20.58 -19.42 -3.57
CA GLN A 128 20.46 -20.46 -4.58
C GLN A 128 20.06 -19.85 -5.91
N LEU A 129 20.75 -20.19 -7.00
CA LEU A 129 20.38 -19.77 -8.35
C LEU A 129 19.05 -20.43 -8.74
N VAL A 130 18.01 -19.64 -8.96
CA VAL A 130 16.67 -20.13 -9.35
C VAL A 130 16.39 -19.91 -10.83
N HIS A 131 17.05 -18.93 -11.47
CA HIS A 131 16.89 -18.69 -12.90
C HIS A 131 18.11 -18.00 -13.51
N GLU A 132 18.42 -18.29 -14.77
CA GLU A 132 19.39 -17.59 -15.60
C GLU A 132 18.74 -17.30 -16.96
N ASN A 133 18.55 -16.03 -17.27
CA ASN A 133 18.04 -15.57 -18.56
C ASN A 133 19.19 -15.37 -19.55
N GLY A 134 18.95 -15.72 -20.81
CA GLY A 134 19.87 -15.44 -21.90
C GLY A 134 19.66 -14.03 -22.50
N PRO A 135 20.51 -13.61 -23.45
CA PRO A 135 20.70 -12.20 -23.79
C PRO A 135 19.56 -11.51 -24.56
N VAL A 136 18.44 -12.20 -24.84
CA VAL A 136 17.30 -11.60 -25.56
C VAL A 136 15.99 -12.25 -25.13
N GLY A 137 15.13 -11.52 -24.43
CA GLY A 137 13.72 -11.88 -24.28
C GLY A 137 12.89 -11.44 -25.49
N SER A 138 11.84 -12.20 -25.80
CA SER A 138 10.93 -11.93 -26.93
C SER A 138 9.57 -11.38 -26.48
N GLY A 139 9.47 -10.90 -25.24
CA GLY A 139 8.22 -10.44 -24.65
C GLY A 139 7.83 -9.02 -25.01
N THR A 140 6.55 -8.68 -24.85
CA THR A 140 6.04 -7.31 -25.01
C THR A 140 6.34 -6.41 -23.80
N TYR A 141 6.57 -7.00 -22.62
CA TYR A 141 7.03 -6.31 -21.40
C TYR A 141 7.96 -7.22 -20.57
N TRP A 142 7.50 -8.43 -20.24
CA TRP A 142 8.29 -9.44 -19.53
C TRP A 142 9.05 -10.32 -20.51
N ASP A 143 10.37 -10.41 -20.37
CA ASP A 143 11.23 -11.28 -21.16
C ASP A 143 11.03 -12.75 -20.82
N VAL A 144 10.76 -13.03 -19.53
CA VAL A 144 10.41 -14.34 -19.01
C VAL A 144 9.19 -14.21 -18.08
N LEU A 145 8.22 -15.11 -18.23
CA LEU A 145 6.96 -15.12 -17.49
C LEU A 145 6.76 -16.45 -16.76
N GLY A 146 6.34 -16.38 -15.50
CA GLY A 146 5.81 -17.50 -14.75
C GLY A 146 6.83 -18.60 -14.47
N ILE A 147 8.06 -18.25 -14.11
CA ILE A 147 9.03 -19.26 -13.67
C ILE A 147 8.61 -19.73 -12.28
N ASP A 148 8.22 -20.99 -12.17
CA ASP A 148 7.85 -21.59 -10.89
C ASP A 148 9.06 -21.71 -9.96
N LEU A 149 8.85 -21.34 -8.70
CA LEU A 149 9.78 -21.53 -7.61
C LEU A 149 9.28 -22.66 -6.71
N GLU A 150 10.20 -23.54 -6.32
CA GLU A 150 9.89 -24.66 -5.43
C GLU A 150 9.74 -24.14 -3.99
N GLN A 151 8.74 -24.64 -3.26
CA GLN A 151 8.46 -24.24 -1.87
C GLN A 151 9.69 -24.44 -0.96
N GLU A 152 10.51 -25.45 -1.26
CA GLU A 152 11.75 -25.80 -0.56
C GLU A 152 12.86 -24.75 -0.69
N GLN A 153 12.76 -23.84 -1.67
CA GLN A 153 13.71 -22.74 -1.87
C GLN A 153 13.44 -21.59 -0.89
N PHE A 154 12.26 -21.57 -0.25
CA PHE A 154 11.88 -20.59 0.75
C PHE A 154 12.15 -21.09 2.17
N VAL A 155 12.34 -20.14 3.09
CA VAL A 155 12.43 -20.39 4.53
C VAL A 155 11.34 -19.62 5.26
N LEU A 156 10.89 -20.11 6.41
CA LEU A 156 10.03 -19.31 7.29
C LEU A 156 10.82 -18.12 7.83
N GLY A 157 10.20 -16.94 7.84
CA GLY A 157 10.84 -15.68 8.20
C GLY A 157 11.47 -14.99 7.00
N THR A 158 12.67 -14.44 7.18
CA THR A 158 13.31 -13.59 6.17
C THR A 158 13.92 -14.40 5.03
N ASN A 159 13.52 -14.07 3.82
CA ASN A 159 14.05 -14.56 2.56
C ASN A 159 14.74 -13.42 1.80
N HIS A 160 15.72 -13.76 0.98
CA HIS A 160 16.44 -12.80 0.14
C HIS A 160 16.33 -13.18 -1.33
N LEU A 161 15.69 -12.34 -2.12
CA LEU A 161 15.71 -12.39 -3.57
C LEU A 161 16.85 -11.49 -4.06
N ALA A 162 17.74 -12.02 -4.87
CA ALA A 162 18.85 -11.26 -5.45
C ALA A 162 18.91 -11.45 -6.96
N VAL A 163 19.36 -10.43 -7.68
CA VAL A 163 19.57 -10.49 -9.12
C VAL A 163 20.94 -9.94 -9.47
N GLU A 164 21.68 -10.68 -10.29
CA GLU A 164 22.88 -10.21 -10.98
C GLU A 164 22.52 -9.96 -12.45
N ILE A 165 22.66 -8.73 -12.92
CA ILE A 165 22.57 -8.38 -14.34
C ILE A 165 23.97 -8.21 -14.89
N ILE A 166 24.22 -8.72 -16.09
CA ILE A 166 25.46 -8.53 -16.84
C ILE A 166 25.10 -7.75 -18.10
N SER A 167 25.68 -6.56 -18.26
CA SER A 167 25.51 -5.72 -19.45
C SER A 167 26.82 -5.63 -20.24
N ASP A 168 26.79 -5.73 -21.55
CA ASP A 168 27.96 -5.44 -22.40
C ASP A 168 27.99 -3.97 -22.84
N ALA A 169 26.85 -3.26 -22.74
CA ALA A 169 26.67 -1.88 -23.21
C ALA A 169 26.90 -0.80 -22.14
N GLY A 170 27.03 -1.18 -20.86
CA GLY A 170 27.23 -0.25 -19.74
C GLY A 170 25.94 0.43 -19.27
N ASP A 171 24.79 0.08 -19.85
CA ASP A 171 23.45 0.37 -19.38
C ASP A 171 22.66 -0.93 -19.15
N ALA A 172 21.85 -0.97 -18.08
CA ALA A 172 21.03 -2.11 -17.74
C ALA A 172 19.57 -1.67 -17.56
N LYS A 173 18.64 -2.42 -18.14
CA LYS A 173 17.21 -2.33 -17.84
C LYS A 173 16.75 -3.64 -17.26
N PHE A 174 15.99 -3.53 -16.18
CA PHE A 174 15.51 -4.67 -15.44
C PHE A 174 14.23 -4.36 -14.69
N ASP A 175 13.36 -5.37 -14.65
CA ASP A 175 12.22 -5.44 -13.75
C ASP A 175 12.07 -6.91 -13.31
N LEU A 176 11.63 -7.13 -12.08
CA LEU A 176 11.34 -8.48 -11.59
C LEU A 176 10.15 -8.43 -10.65
N GLU A 177 9.22 -9.34 -10.89
CA GLU A 177 8.06 -9.57 -10.05
C GLU A 177 8.18 -10.96 -9.42
N LEU A 178 8.00 -11.04 -8.10
CA LEU A 178 7.81 -12.30 -7.37
C LEU A 178 6.35 -12.32 -6.90
N VAL A 179 5.61 -13.31 -7.36
CA VAL A 179 4.19 -13.52 -7.01
C VAL A 179 4.11 -14.74 -6.11
N GLY A 180 3.65 -14.57 -4.87
CA GLY A 180 3.25 -15.68 -4.00
C GLY A 180 1.77 -15.96 -4.17
N ASN A 181 1.41 -17.05 -4.85
CA ASN A 181 0.02 -17.46 -4.95
C ASN A 181 -0.36 -18.32 -3.74
N ASN A 182 -1.16 -17.72 -2.85
CA ASN A 182 -1.63 -18.39 -1.65
C ASN A 182 -2.76 -19.38 -2.01
N ALA A 183 -2.48 -20.69 -1.84
CA ALA A 183 -3.42 -21.78 -2.09
C ALA A 183 -4.55 -21.90 -1.04
N SER A 184 -4.63 -21.02 -0.04
CA SER A 184 -5.70 -21.02 0.97
C SER A 184 -7.03 -20.45 0.48
N ARG A 185 -7.04 -19.75 -0.67
CA ARG A 185 -8.29 -19.27 -1.26
C ARG A 185 -8.88 -20.38 -2.12
N THR A 186 -10.07 -20.86 -1.74
CA THR A 186 -10.86 -21.75 -2.61
C THR A 186 -11.14 -21.01 -3.92
N LEU A 187 -10.52 -21.45 -5.00
CA LEU A 187 -10.74 -20.90 -6.33
C LEU A 187 -11.99 -21.53 -6.93
N ALA A 188 -12.80 -20.73 -7.61
CA ALA A 188 -13.97 -21.23 -8.31
C ALA A 188 -14.13 -20.55 -9.68
N VAL A 189 -14.58 -21.31 -10.66
CA VAL A 189 -14.91 -20.84 -12.00
C VAL A 189 -16.37 -21.11 -12.27
N LEU A 190 -17.05 -20.12 -12.85
CA LEU A 190 -18.39 -20.28 -13.40
C LEU A 190 -18.30 -20.14 -14.92
N LEU A 191 -18.37 -21.26 -15.62
CA LEU A 191 -18.34 -21.32 -17.08
C LEU A 191 -19.76 -21.21 -17.64
N MET A 192 -19.98 -20.27 -18.56
CA MET A 192 -21.27 -20.04 -19.22
C MET A 192 -21.09 -20.16 -20.74
N THR A 193 -21.59 -21.23 -21.35
CA THR A 193 -21.36 -21.54 -22.77
C THR A 193 -22.42 -22.49 -23.32
N ASP A 194 -22.49 -22.66 -24.64
CA ASP A 194 -23.32 -23.66 -25.30
C ASP A 194 -22.69 -25.07 -25.27
N GLY A 195 -21.46 -25.22 -24.79
CA GLY A 195 -20.80 -26.53 -24.64
C GLY A 195 -20.23 -27.11 -25.94
N GLU A 196 -20.41 -26.44 -27.08
CA GLU A 196 -19.97 -26.92 -28.39
C GLU A 196 -18.50 -26.55 -28.66
N ALA A 197 -17.59 -27.16 -27.90
CA ALA A 197 -16.15 -26.96 -28.06
C ALA A 197 -15.71 -27.33 -29.48
N ASN A 198 -15.16 -26.34 -30.21
CA ASN A 198 -14.82 -26.43 -31.62
C ASN A 198 -13.37 -26.01 -31.93
N VAL A 199 -12.56 -25.81 -30.90
CA VAL A 199 -11.12 -25.49 -30.97
C VAL A 199 -10.39 -26.33 -29.91
N CYS A 200 -9.33 -27.03 -30.31
CA CYS A 200 -8.46 -27.77 -29.38
C CYS A 200 -7.52 -26.83 -28.60
N CYS A 201 -7.18 -27.21 -27.38
CA CYS A 201 -6.10 -26.58 -26.63
C CYS A 201 -4.78 -27.29 -26.97
N ARG A 202 -3.94 -26.70 -27.83
CA ARG A 202 -2.55 -27.19 -28.04
C ARG A 202 -1.56 -26.23 -27.38
N TYR A 203 -0.60 -26.80 -26.64
CA TYR A 203 0.46 -26.11 -25.88
C TYR A 203 1.11 -24.91 -26.61
N PRO A 204 1.67 -23.92 -25.88
CA PRO A 204 1.96 -22.56 -26.39
C PRO A 204 3.00 -22.46 -27.51
N THR A 205 3.76 -23.51 -27.83
CA THR A 205 4.90 -23.40 -28.75
C THR A 205 4.54 -23.48 -30.23
N GLU A 206 3.28 -23.73 -30.60
CA GLU A 206 2.85 -23.72 -32.00
C GLU A 206 1.49 -23.03 -32.17
N TYR A 207 1.50 -21.70 -32.32
CA TYR A 207 0.37 -20.89 -32.76
C TYR A 207 0.04 -21.19 -34.24
N GLN A 208 -0.45 -22.40 -34.55
CA GLN A 208 -1.06 -22.69 -35.84
C GLN A 208 -2.57 -22.69 -35.69
N ASN A 209 -3.15 -21.55 -36.07
CA ASN A 209 -4.56 -21.24 -36.16
C ASN A 209 -5.29 -22.23 -37.12
N ARG A 210 -5.63 -23.44 -36.65
CA ARG A 210 -6.44 -24.40 -37.40
C ARG A 210 -7.89 -24.33 -36.94
N ASN A 211 -8.62 -23.38 -37.52
CA ASN A 211 -10.08 -23.43 -37.53
C ASN A 211 -10.54 -24.79 -38.07
N CYS A 212 -11.61 -25.34 -37.51
CA CYS A 212 -12.27 -26.53 -38.04
C CYS A 212 -12.65 -26.31 -39.52
N VAL A 213 -11.91 -26.92 -40.45
CA VAL A 213 -12.32 -27.02 -41.86
C VAL A 213 -13.02 -28.36 -42.01
N SER A 214 -14.33 -28.34 -42.19
CA SER A 214 -15.12 -29.56 -42.42
C SER A 214 -14.62 -30.26 -43.69
N GLY A 215 -14.20 -31.53 -43.55
CA GLY A 215 -13.78 -32.38 -44.67
C GLY A 215 -12.28 -32.68 -44.79
N ASP A 216 -11.43 -32.21 -43.86
CA ASP A 216 -10.01 -32.61 -43.82
C ASP A 216 -9.80 -33.81 -42.86
N PRO A 217 -9.53 -35.02 -43.37
CA PRO A 217 -9.30 -36.21 -42.56
C PRO A 217 -7.97 -36.19 -41.78
N THR A 218 -7.13 -35.17 -41.97
CA THR A 218 -5.88 -34.96 -41.22
C THR A 218 -6.00 -33.94 -40.08
N ASN A 219 -7.16 -33.27 -39.96
CA ASN A 219 -7.42 -32.31 -38.89
C ASN A 219 -8.18 -33.01 -37.74
N THR A 220 -7.44 -33.60 -36.81
CA THR A 220 -7.97 -34.35 -35.64
C THR A 220 -8.71 -33.48 -34.61
N CYS A 221 -8.78 -32.16 -34.82
CA CYS A 221 -9.39 -31.21 -33.88
C CYS A 221 -10.90 -31.01 -34.03
N CYS A 222 -11.61 -31.97 -34.63
CA CYS A 222 -13.04 -31.84 -34.87
C CYS A 222 -13.87 -32.55 -33.79
N GLY A 223 -14.69 -31.78 -33.06
CA GLY A 223 -15.75 -32.27 -32.18
C GLY A 223 -15.23 -32.97 -30.93
N THR A 224 -15.02 -34.28 -30.98
CA THR A 224 -14.72 -35.11 -29.80
C THR A 224 -13.44 -34.69 -29.09
N GLN A 225 -12.36 -34.43 -29.82
CA GLN A 225 -11.08 -34.02 -29.20
C GLN A 225 -11.17 -32.65 -28.50
N ALA A 226 -11.86 -31.68 -29.11
CA ALA A 226 -12.01 -30.36 -28.51
C ALA A 226 -12.87 -30.40 -27.24
N ARG A 227 -13.90 -31.26 -27.22
CA ARG A 227 -14.72 -31.52 -26.02
C ARG A 227 -13.89 -32.19 -24.92
N GLU A 228 -13.10 -33.21 -25.27
CA GLU A 228 -12.19 -33.88 -24.34
C GLU A 228 -11.12 -32.92 -23.79
N ASP A 229 -10.53 -32.07 -24.62
CA ASP A 229 -9.56 -31.05 -24.18
C ASP A 229 -10.18 -30.07 -23.18
N ALA A 230 -11.42 -29.63 -23.41
CA ALA A 230 -12.13 -28.74 -22.49
C ALA A 230 -12.41 -29.40 -21.13
N ILE A 231 -12.81 -30.68 -21.13
CA ILE A 231 -13.00 -31.47 -19.91
C ILE A 231 -11.66 -31.67 -19.19
N ASN A 232 -10.60 -32.05 -19.91
CA ASN A 232 -9.28 -32.25 -19.35
C ASN A 232 -8.71 -30.97 -18.74
N ALA A 233 -8.94 -29.81 -19.37
CA ALA A 233 -8.55 -28.52 -18.80
C ALA A 233 -9.23 -28.27 -17.45
N ALA A 234 -10.53 -28.58 -17.31
CA ALA A 234 -11.23 -28.47 -16.04
C ALA A 234 -10.67 -29.44 -14.98
N CYS A 235 -10.31 -30.66 -15.39
CA CYS A 235 -9.65 -31.63 -14.52
C CYS A 235 -8.27 -31.12 -14.05
N SER A 236 -7.43 -30.60 -14.95
CA SER A 236 -6.15 -29.97 -14.58
C SER A 236 -6.34 -28.78 -13.63
N MET A 237 -7.35 -27.94 -13.86
CA MET A 237 -7.68 -26.84 -12.94
C MET A 237 -8.03 -27.35 -11.53
N ARG A 238 -8.75 -28.47 -11.43
CA ARG A 238 -9.06 -29.09 -10.14
C ARG A 238 -7.83 -29.72 -9.48
N GLU A 239 -7.08 -30.53 -10.23
CA GLU A 239 -5.96 -31.32 -9.70
C GLU A 239 -4.73 -30.47 -9.34
N GLU A 240 -4.40 -29.48 -10.18
CA GLU A 240 -3.20 -28.64 -10.00
C GLU A 240 -3.48 -27.40 -9.14
N TRP A 241 -4.70 -26.85 -9.22
CA TRP A 241 -5.04 -25.54 -8.62
C TRP A 241 -6.15 -25.63 -7.56
N GLY A 242 -6.75 -26.80 -7.34
CA GLY A 242 -7.86 -26.96 -6.40
C GLY A 242 -9.13 -26.21 -6.81
N VAL A 243 -9.23 -25.76 -8.07
CA VAL A 243 -10.33 -24.92 -8.54
C VAL A 243 -11.61 -25.73 -8.67
N THR A 244 -12.70 -25.23 -8.11
CA THR A 244 -14.04 -25.79 -8.37
C THR A 244 -14.63 -25.19 -9.65
N VAL A 245 -14.99 -26.01 -10.64
CA VAL A 245 -15.53 -25.50 -11.92
C VAL A 245 -17.03 -25.82 -12.03
N HIS A 246 -17.87 -24.80 -12.03
CA HIS A 246 -19.30 -24.88 -12.31
C HIS A 246 -19.56 -24.59 -13.79
N ALA A 247 -20.53 -25.26 -14.41
CA ALA A 247 -20.85 -25.08 -15.83
C ALA A 247 -22.35 -24.82 -16.05
N VAL A 248 -22.66 -23.87 -16.95
CA VAL A 248 -24.03 -23.47 -17.27
C VAL A 248 -24.25 -23.42 -18.78
N GLY A 249 -25.28 -24.15 -19.25
CA GLY A 249 -25.78 -24.13 -20.61
C GLY A 249 -27.04 -23.28 -20.76
N TYR A 250 -26.96 -22.15 -21.49
CA TYR A 250 -28.12 -21.31 -21.77
C TYR A 250 -28.80 -21.74 -23.07
N SER A 251 -29.64 -22.77 -23.00
CA SER A 251 -30.66 -23.22 -23.96
C SER A 251 -30.79 -24.74 -23.94
N SER A 252 -31.86 -25.27 -24.53
CA SER A 252 -31.99 -26.72 -24.79
C SER A 252 -31.04 -27.25 -25.87
N GLU A 253 -30.31 -26.37 -26.56
CA GLU A 253 -29.37 -26.73 -27.63
C GLU A 253 -27.92 -26.84 -27.13
N SER A 254 -27.68 -26.58 -25.85
CA SER A 254 -26.35 -26.73 -25.25
C SER A 254 -25.92 -28.20 -25.17
N ASP A 255 -24.63 -28.46 -25.42
CA ASP A 255 -24.01 -29.78 -25.31
C ASP A 255 -23.84 -30.19 -23.84
N GLU A 256 -24.88 -30.86 -23.34
CA GLU A 256 -24.97 -31.36 -21.97
C GLU A 256 -23.78 -32.24 -21.58
N ILE A 257 -23.33 -33.12 -22.47
CA ILE A 257 -22.26 -34.08 -22.17
C ILE A 257 -20.95 -33.34 -21.86
N THR A 258 -20.63 -32.33 -22.67
CA THR A 258 -19.40 -31.56 -22.49
C THR A 258 -19.46 -30.70 -21.23
N LEU A 259 -20.59 -30.03 -20.98
CA LEU A 259 -20.73 -29.15 -19.82
C LEU A 259 -20.83 -29.90 -18.49
N GLU A 260 -21.54 -31.03 -18.45
CA GLU A 260 -21.58 -31.91 -17.28
C GLU A 260 -20.19 -32.54 -17.03
N GLY A 261 -19.47 -32.91 -18.10
CA GLY A 261 -18.09 -33.41 -18.00
C GLY A 261 -17.14 -32.38 -17.39
N ILE A 262 -17.20 -31.12 -17.83
CA ILE A 262 -16.42 -30.01 -17.27
C ILE A 262 -16.73 -29.82 -15.79
N ALA A 263 -18.02 -29.75 -15.42
CA ALA A 263 -18.41 -29.56 -14.03
C ALA A 263 -18.00 -30.73 -13.14
N THR A 264 -18.12 -31.97 -13.64
CA THR A 264 -17.74 -33.18 -12.91
C THR A 264 -16.24 -33.24 -12.67
N CYS A 265 -15.42 -32.96 -13.70
CA CYS A 265 -13.96 -32.85 -13.56
C CYS A 265 -13.56 -31.78 -12.54
N GLY A 266 -14.23 -30.64 -12.58
CA GLY A 266 -14.02 -29.53 -11.65
C GLY A 266 -14.64 -29.70 -10.26
N GLU A 267 -15.26 -30.85 -9.94
CA GLU A 267 -16.07 -31.05 -8.72
C GLU A 267 -17.10 -29.94 -8.45
N GLY A 268 -17.62 -29.29 -9.50
CA GLY A 268 -18.63 -28.25 -9.40
C GLY A 268 -20.02 -28.72 -9.77
N GLN A 269 -20.90 -27.74 -10.00
CA GLN A 269 -22.31 -27.97 -10.33
C GLN A 269 -22.57 -27.66 -11.79
N TYR A 270 -23.48 -28.42 -12.39
CA TYR A 270 -23.94 -28.23 -13.76
C TYR A 270 -25.42 -27.83 -13.79
N LEU A 271 -25.78 -26.88 -14.65
CA LEU A 271 -27.17 -26.59 -15.00
C LEU A 271 -27.31 -26.28 -16.48
N GLN A 272 -28.29 -26.89 -17.13
CA GLN A 272 -28.82 -26.43 -18.42
C GLN A 272 -30.25 -25.97 -18.25
N SER A 273 -30.51 -24.70 -18.58
CA SER A 273 -31.87 -24.16 -18.52
C SER A 273 -32.01 -22.94 -19.42
N SER A 274 -33.19 -22.79 -20.02
CA SER A 274 -33.64 -21.54 -20.64
C SER A 274 -34.58 -20.74 -19.75
N ASN A 275 -34.86 -21.25 -18.53
CA ASN A 275 -35.73 -20.60 -17.56
C ASN A 275 -34.92 -19.63 -16.70
N THR A 276 -35.29 -18.36 -16.74
CA THR A 276 -34.58 -17.30 -16.01
C THR A 276 -34.65 -17.46 -14.49
N GLU A 277 -35.71 -18.09 -13.95
CA GLU A 277 -35.82 -18.34 -12.52
C GLU A 277 -34.86 -19.44 -12.05
N GLU A 278 -34.78 -20.55 -12.78
CA GLU A 278 -33.86 -21.65 -12.49
C GLU A 278 -32.40 -21.20 -12.57
N LEU A 279 -32.06 -20.39 -13.59
CA LEU A 279 -30.73 -19.80 -13.74
C LEU A 279 -30.38 -18.87 -12.57
N ARG A 280 -31.32 -17.99 -12.17
CA ARG A 280 -31.13 -17.10 -11.02
C ARG A 280 -30.86 -17.90 -9.75
N ASP A 281 -31.65 -18.93 -9.50
CA ASP A 281 -31.54 -19.73 -8.28
C ASP A 281 -30.21 -20.52 -8.26
N PHE A 282 -29.78 -21.05 -9.41
CA PHE A 282 -28.48 -21.68 -9.57
C PHE A 282 -27.31 -20.71 -9.36
N TYR A 283 -27.32 -19.54 -10.01
CA TYR A 283 -26.26 -18.54 -9.80
C TYR A 283 -26.20 -18.08 -8.33
N THR A 284 -27.34 -17.96 -7.66
CA THR A 284 -27.40 -17.62 -6.24
C THR A 284 -26.80 -18.74 -5.37
N GLY A 285 -27.07 -20.01 -5.71
CA GLY A 285 -26.49 -21.17 -5.03
C GLY A 285 -24.98 -21.29 -5.21
N VAL A 286 -24.49 -21.12 -6.45
CA VAL A 286 -23.04 -21.10 -6.74
C VAL A 286 -22.35 -19.95 -6.01
N ALA A 287 -22.91 -18.74 -6.09
CA ALA A 287 -22.37 -17.58 -5.37
C ALA A 287 -22.33 -17.82 -3.85
N SER A 288 -23.37 -18.42 -3.28
CA SER A 288 -23.41 -18.77 -1.86
C SER A 288 -22.34 -19.79 -1.49
N THR A 289 -22.14 -20.81 -2.33
CA THR A 289 -21.10 -21.84 -2.10
C THR A 289 -19.69 -21.24 -2.14
N ILE A 290 -19.42 -20.35 -3.10
CA ILE A 290 -18.14 -19.63 -3.21
C ILE A 290 -17.93 -18.76 -1.97
N LEU A 291 -18.96 -18.03 -1.54
CA LEU A 291 -18.91 -17.18 -0.34
C LEU A 291 -18.73 -18.01 0.94
N GLU A 292 -19.46 -19.11 1.11
CA GLU A 292 -19.34 -20.00 2.28
C GLU A 292 -17.95 -20.65 2.37
N ALA A 293 -17.38 -21.09 1.26
CA ALA A 293 -16.02 -21.60 1.22
C ALA A 293 -15.00 -20.51 1.62
N SER A 294 -15.21 -19.27 1.16
CA SER A 294 -14.38 -18.13 1.58
C SER A 294 -14.55 -17.80 3.08
N LEU A 295 -15.75 -17.97 3.64
CA LEU A 295 -16.03 -17.75 5.06
C LEU A 295 -15.51 -18.88 5.96
N GLN A 296 -15.47 -20.13 5.48
CA GLN A 296 -14.84 -21.25 6.21
C GLN A 296 -13.34 -21.04 6.43
N SER A 297 -12.63 -20.45 5.46
CA SER A 297 -11.22 -20.06 5.63
C SER A 297 -11.00 -18.93 6.65
N GLN A 298 -12.07 -18.24 7.06
CA GLN A 298 -12.08 -17.25 8.14
C GLN A 298 -12.65 -17.83 9.46
N SER A 299 -13.05 -19.11 9.48
CA SER A 299 -13.51 -19.77 10.70
C SER A 299 -12.32 -20.39 11.43
N VAL A 300 -12.23 -20.15 12.75
CA VAL A 300 -11.29 -20.87 13.60
C VAL A 300 -11.77 -22.31 13.73
N VAL A 301 -11.25 -23.20 12.89
CA VAL A 301 -11.51 -24.64 12.97
C VAL A 301 -10.65 -25.22 14.10
N VAL A 302 -11.21 -25.32 15.30
CA VAL A 302 -10.57 -26.03 16.42
C VAL A 302 -10.58 -27.53 16.12
N THR A 303 -9.52 -28.04 15.53
CA THR A 303 -9.34 -29.47 15.25
C THR A 303 -8.30 -30.07 16.19
N GLY A 304 -8.72 -31.12 16.92
CA GLY A 304 -7.85 -31.91 17.79
C GLY A 304 -8.28 -31.91 19.26
N GLY A 305 -8.66 -33.10 19.76
CA GLY A 305 -8.94 -33.37 21.16
C GLY A 305 -10.33 -33.96 21.40
N THR A 306 -10.43 -35.02 22.20
CA THR A 306 -11.68 -35.37 22.88
C THR A 306 -12.03 -34.20 23.81
N PHE A 307 -12.99 -33.37 23.40
CA PHE A 307 -13.56 -32.34 24.27
C PHE A 307 -14.11 -33.02 25.52
N GLN A 308 -13.43 -32.85 26.65
CA GLN A 308 -14.07 -33.11 27.93
C GLN A 308 -14.98 -31.93 28.25
N GLU A 309 -16.16 -32.18 28.84
CA GLU A 309 -17.00 -31.12 29.39
C GLU A 309 -16.14 -30.22 30.28
N SER A 310 -15.88 -29.00 29.83
CA SER A 310 -15.20 -27.98 30.61
C SER A 310 -16.26 -27.17 31.36
N THR A 311 -16.03 -26.97 32.66
CA THR A 311 -16.83 -26.01 33.44
C THR A 311 -16.33 -24.62 33.13
N LEU A 312 -17.14 -23.80 32.46
CA LEU A 312 -16.87 -22.38 32.29
C LEU A 312 -17.08 -21.67 33.63
N TYR A 313 -16.03 -21.02 34.13
CA TYR A 313 -16.09 -20.13 35.28
C TYR A 313 -16.35 -18.69 34.80
N PRO A 314 -16.82 -17.76 35.67
CA PRO A 314 -17.09 -16.38 35.28
C PRO A 314 -15.89 -15.61 34.70
N ASP A 315 -14.67 -16.09 34.92
CA ASP A 315 -13.41 -15.55 34.41
C ASP A 315 -12.87 -16.31 33.19
N SER A 316 -13.62 -17.28 32.66
CA SER A 316 -13.24 -18.01 31.45
C SER A 316 -13.45 -17.13 30.22
N TYR A 317 -12.43 -17.04 29.37
CA TYR A 317 -12.48 -16.32 28.08
C TYR A 317 -11.81 -17.14 26.99
N ILE A 318 -12.21 -16.91 25.75
CA ILE A 318 -11.52 -17.43 24.58
C ILE A 318 -10.55 -16.36 24.11
N ASN A 319 -9.25 -16.65 24.13
CA ASN A 319 -8.24 -15.77 23.57
C ASN A 319 -7.95 -16.20 22.13
N ILE A 320 -8.14 -15.31 21.17
CA ILE A 320 -7.79 -15.53 19.77
C ILE A 320 -6.70 -14.55 19.42
N THR A 321 -5.54 -15.04 19.01
CA THR A 321 -4.47 -14.23 18.44
C THR A 321 -4.57 -14.37 16.93
N TYR A 322 -4.76 -13.25 16.24
CA TYR A 322 -4.79 -13.19 14.79
C TYR A 322 -4.06 -11.95 14.32
N ASP A 323 -3.46 -12.02 13.13
CA ASP A 323 -2.91 -10.84 12.46
C ASP A 323 -4.02 -10.22 11.60
N PRO A 324 -4.62 -9.08 12.02
CA PRO A 324 -5.59 -8.40 11.16
C PRO A 324 -4.91 -8.00 9.85
N LEU A 325 -5.67 -8.02 8.75
CA LEU A 325 -5.32 -7.29 7.52
C LEU A 325 -5.41 -5.79 7.81
N SER A 326 -4.60 -5.27 8.73
CA SER A 326 -4.54 -3.85 9.03
C SER A 326 -3.86 -3.17 7.86
N GLN A 327 -4.58 -2.28 7.19
CA GLN A 327 -3.93 -1.34 6.28
C GLN A 327 -2.87 -0.60 7.08
N GLN A 328 -1.62 -0.63 6.62
CA GLN A 328 -0.54 0.09 7.29
C GLN A 328 -0.69 1.60 7.04
N PRO A 329 -0.19 2.46 7.96
CA PRO A 329 -0.08 3.88 7.69
C PRO A 329 0.83 4.11 6.48
N ALA A 330 0.43 5.03 5.61
CA ALA A 330 1.29 5.54 4.56
C ALA A 330 2.41 6.42 5.17
N GLN A 331 3.42 6.74 4.37
CA GLN A 331 4.45 7.68 4.78
C GLN A 331 3.81 9.03 5.15
N GLY A 332 4.12 9.53 6.36
CA GLY A 332 3.57 10.79 6.85
C GLY A 332 2.15 10.69 7.40
N GLU A 333 1.67 9.48 7.72
CA GLU A 333 0.46 9.26 8.50
C GLU A 333 0.78 8.77 9.91
N ILE A 334 -0.06 9.14 10.88
CA ILE A 334 -0.07 8.57 12.24
C ILE A 334 -1.42 7.92 12.53
N GLU A 335 -1.38 6.88 13.37
CA GLU A 335 -2.56 6.17 13.82
C GLU A 335 -3.16 6.77 15.07
N LEU A 336 -4.47 6.97 15.08
CA LEU A 336 -5.22 7.44 16.24
C LEU A 336 -6.43 6.56 16.52
N THR A 337 -6.81 6.50 17.79
CA THR A 337 -8.05 5.89 18.27
C THR A 337 -8.98 6.97 18.77
N PHE A 338 -10.18 7.01 18.23
CA PHE A 338 -11.23 7.96 18.57
C PHE A 338 -12.36 7.24 19.30
N GLN A 339 -12.94 7.93 20.27
CA GLN A 339 -14.09 7.46 21.02
C GLN A 339 -15.16 8.54 21.02
N THR A 340 -16.37 8.21 20.59
CA THR A 340 -17.50 9.16 20.67
C THR A 340 -17.96 9.34 22.11
N ASP A 341 -18.70 10.41 22.37
CA ASP A 341 -19.51 10.48 23.58
C ASP A 341 -20.45 9.28 23.70
N GLN A 342 -20.77 8.93 24.93
CA GLN A 342 -21.76 7.91 25.22
C GLN A 342 -23.15 8.35 24.73
N PHE A 343 -23.86 7.46 24.04
CA PHE A 343 -25.22 7.72 23.57
C PHE A 343 -26.23 6.65 24.01
N ASN A 344 -27.43 7.13 24.32
CA ASN A 344 -28.53 6.36 24.91
C ASN A 344 -29.73 6.26 23.95
N SER A 345 -29.47 6.31 22.64
CA SER A 345 -30.47 6.28 21.58
C SER A 345 -30.28 5.05 20.72
N CYS A 346 -31.39 4.46 20.28
CA CYS A 346 -31.37 3.34 19.35
C CYS A 346 -31.07 3.78 17.92
N THR A 347 -31.22 5.08 17.63
CA THR A 347 -30.87 5.69 16.35
C THR A 347 -29.92 6.87 16.57
N PRO A 348 -28.69 6.63 17.05
CA PRO A 348 -27.74 7.71 17.29
C PRO A 348 -27.15 8.18 15.97
N THR A 349 -26.76 9.45 15.96
CA THR A 349 -25.94 10.02 14.89
C THR A 349 -24.59 10.34 15.48
N VAL A 350 -23.54 9.78 14.89
CA VAL A 350 -22.15 9.95 15.29
C VAL A 350 -21.37 10.64 14.18
N ASN A 351 -20.44 11.50 14.55
CA ASN A 351 -19.61 12.21 13.59
C ASN A 351 -18.20 11.61 13.58
N ILE A 352 -17.69 11.38 12.38
CA ILE A 352 -16.30 11.00 12.13
C ILE A 352 -15.58 12.23 11.58
N TYR A 353 -14.43 12.58 12.13
CA TYR A 353 -13.70 13.79 11.71
C TYR A 353 -13.30 13.74 10.23
N GLN A 354 -13.26 14.91 9.57
CA GLN A 354 -12.75 15.01 8.21
C GLN A 354 -11.24 14.75 8.20
N GLY A 355 -10.69 14.30 7.07
CA GLY A 355 -9.26 14.00 6.97
C GLY A 355 -8.81 12.70 7.66
N VAL A 356 -9.69 12.03 8.42
CA VAL A 356 -9.43 10.70 8.99
C VAL A 356 -9.70 9.60 7.96
N ARG A 357 -8.66 8.82 7.65
CA ARG A 357 -8.79 7.58 6.87
C ARG A 357 -9.15 6.43 7.80
N LEU A 358 -10.42 6.03 7.82
CA LEU A 358 -10.92 4.95 8.68
C LEU A 358 -10.26 3.59 8.36
N VAL A 359 -9.87 2.89 9.40
CA VAL A 359 -9.24 1.56 9.32
C VAL A 359 -10.08 0.53 10.07
N ASP A 360 -10.61 0.93 11.22
CA ASP A 360 -11.35 0.05 12.10
C ASP A 360 -12.49 0.81 12.81
N ALA A 361 -13.58 0.11 13.12
CA ALA A 361 -14.69 0.67 13.88
C ALA A 361 -15.42 -0.42 14.67
N VAL A 362 -15.63 -0.16 15.96
CA VAL A 362 -16.29 -1.07 16.90
C VAL A 362 -17.33 -0.28 17.70
N LEU A 363 -18.55 -0.79 17.72
CA LEU A 363 -19.61 -0.30 18.59
C LEU A 363 -19.60 -1.11 19.88
N THR A 364 -19.50 -0.42 21.00
CA THR A 364 -19.79 -1.00 22.32
C THR A 364 -21.28 -0.84 22.61
N SER A 365 -21.92 -1.89 23.10
CA SER A 365 -23.31 -1.84 23.57
C SER A 365 -23.45 -2.62 24.88
N TYR A 366 -23.75 -1.93 25.96
CA TYR A 366 -23.95 -2.56 27.27
C TYR A 366 -25.40 -3.04 27.39
N SER A 367 -25.71 -4.22 26.88
CA SER A 367 -27.09 -4.70 26.75
C SER A 367 -27.73 -5.19 28.07
N GLY A 368 -26.95 -5.32 29.15
CA GLY A 368 -27.45 -5.68 30.48
C GLY A 368 -27.91 -7.13 30.56
N ASP A 369 -29.20 -7.35 30.87
CA ASP A 369 -29.82 -8.68 30.92
C ASP A 369 -30.28 -9.20 29.53
N HIS A 370 -30.02 -8.42 28.47
CA HIS A 370 -30.41 -8.71 27.09
C HIS A 370 -29.19 -9.01 26.21
N TRP A 371 -29.38 -9.10 24.89
CA TRP A 371 -28.32 -9.29 23.91
C TRP A 371 -28.37 -8.20 22.86
N THR A 372 -27.23 -7.62 22.50
CA THR A 372 -27.08 -6.77 21.32
C THR A 372 -27.36 -7.63 20.08
N ASP A 373 -28.52 -7.45 19.48
CA ASP A 373 -29.03 -8.41 18.50
C ASP A 373 -28.96 -7.90 17.05
N LEU A 374 -28.90 -6.58 16.86
CA LEU A 374 -28.84 -5.97 15.54
C LEU A 374 -28.13 -4.61 15.60
N VAL A 375 -27.15 -4.43 14.72
CA VAL A 375 -26.49 -3.15 14.46
C VAL A 375 -26.51 -2.88 12.96
N ARG A 376 -27.01 -1.70 12.58
CA ARG A 376 -27.10 -1.25 11.19
C ARG A 376 -26.57 0.16 11.05
N VAL A 377 -25.96 0.44 9.92
CA VAL A 377 -25.76 1.81 9.46
C VAL A 377 -26.93 2.16 8.55
N THR A 378 -27.54 3.32 8.79
CA THR A 378 -28.76 3.79 8.08
C THR A 378 -28.47 4.98 7.17
N SER A 379 -27.36 5.68 7.40
CA SER A 379 -26.82 6.75 6.55
C SER A 379 -25.32 6.88 6.82
N PRO A 380 -24.47 7.09 5.80
CA PRO A 380 -24.80 7.28 4.38
C PRO A 380 -25.14 5.99 3.63
N SER A 381 -24.52 4.88 4.02
CA SER A 381 -24.59 3.59 3.35
C SER A 381 -25.47 2.67 4.17
N ILE A 382 -26.61 2.28 3.63
CA ILE A 382 -27.51 1.37 4.34
C ILE A 382 -26.88 -0.03 4.35
N GLY A 383 -26.52 -0.52 5.52
CA GLY A 383 -25.91 -1.84 5.68
C GLY A 383 -26.16 -2.41 7.07
N THR A 384 -26.22 -3.74 7.15
CA THR A 384 -26.26 -4.44 8.43
C THR A 384 -24.84 -4.79 8.84
N ALA A 385 -24.36 -4.18 9.91
CA ALA A 385 -23.06 -4.49 10.49
C ALA A 385 -23.11 -5.83 11.22
N PHE A 386 -24.18 -6.07 11.98
CA PHE A 386 -24.32 -7.28 12.78
C PHE A 386 -25.79 -7.69 12.95
N ASN A 387 -26.04 -9.00 12.97
CA ASN A 387 -27.36 -9.58 13.27
C ASN A 387 -27.20 -10.95 13.93
N LEU A 388 -27.53 -11.03 15.22
CA LEU A 388 -27.35 -12.23 16.06
C LEU A 388 -28.22 -13.41 15.60
N SER A 389 -29.42 -13.13 15.08
CA SER A 389 -30.36 -14.17 14.58
C SER A 389 -29.82 -14.97 13.39
N ARG A 390 -28.76 -14.51 12.72
CA ARG A 390 -28.10 -15.28 11.66
C ARG A 390 -27.33 -16.50 12.18
N PHE A 391 -27.00 -16.52 13.48
CA PHE A 391 -26.22 -17.60 14.09
C PHE A 391 -27.10 -18.60 14.85
N SER A 392 -28.12 -18.11 15.57
CA SER A 392 -29.11 -18.95 16.25
C SER A 392 -30.33 -18.15 16.67
N ASP A 393 -31.48 -18.83 16.77
CA ASP A 393 -32.70 -18.27 17.36
C ASP A 393 -32.68 -18.28 18.90
N VAL A 394 -31.73 -18.99 19.52
CA VAL A 394 -31.61 -19.12 20.99
C VAL A 394 -30.44 -18.29 21.50
N TYR A 395 -30.67 -17.00 21.74
CA TYR A 395 -29.63 -16.04 22.10
C TYR A 395 -28.88 -16.40 23.40
N GLN A 396 -29.54 -17.08 24.34
CA GLN A 396 -28.91 -17.54 25.58
C GLN A 396 -27.70 -18.46 25.35
N ARG A 397 -27.64 -19.14 24.18
CA ARG A 397 -26.51 -20.00 23.81
C ARG A 397 -25.35 -19.24 23.17
N LEU A 398 -25.62 -18.05 22.63
CA LEU A 398 -24.65 -17.26 21.88
C LEU A 398 -23.88 -16.30 22.78
N GLY A 399 -24.52 -15.76 23.82
CA GLY A 399 -23.93 -14.71 24.67
C GLY A 399 -23.99 -13.34 24.01
N ASP A 400 -23.86 -12.27 24.81
CA ASP A 400 -23.97 -10.89 24.33
C ASP A 400 -22.68 -10.42 23.65
N PRO A 401 -22.73 -10.02 22.37
CA PRO A 401 -21.61 -9.35 21.73
C PRO A 401 -21.56 -7.89 22.22
N TYR A 402 -20.90 -7.67 23.36
CA TYR A 402 -20.71 -6.32 23.91
C TYR A 402 -19.89 -5.42 22.97
N LEU A 403 -19.01 -6.03 22.15
CA LEU A 403 -18.26 -5.38 21.07
C LEU A 403 -18.78 -5.88 19.73
N VAL A 404 -19.30 -4.96 18.92
CA VAL A 404 -19.80 -5.25 17.59
C VAL A 404 -18.94 -4.53 16.56
N GLN A 405 -18.29 -5.30 15.70
CA GLN A 405 -17.53 -4.76 14.57
C GLN A 405 -18.46 -4.05 13.59
N VAL A 406 -18.12 -2.83 13.21
CA VAL A 406 -18.81 -2.06 12.18
C VAL A 406 -17.91 -1.97 10.94
N PRO A 407 -18.32 -2.52 9.78
CA PRO A 407 -17.53 -2.40 8.57
C PRO A 407 -17.29 -0.94 8.18
N VAL A 408 -16.02 -0.55 8.02
CA VAL A 408 -15.62 0.84 7.74
C VAL A 408 -16.17 1.37 6.41
N ASN A 409 -16.45 0.50 5.44
CA ASN A 409 -17.08 0.87 4.16
C ASN A 409 -18.56 1.28 4.30
N LEU A 410 -19.18 1.04 5.45
CA LEU A 410 -20.51 1.55 5.76
C LEU A 410 -20.47 2.96 6.36
N LEU A 411 -19.30 3.40 6.84
CA LEU A 411 -19.07 4.68 7.48
C LEU A 411 -18.40 5.67 6.51
N GLN A 412 -18.55 6.96 6.78
CA GLN A 412 -17.86 8.03 6.06
C GLN A 412 -17.42 9.15 7.02
N SER A 413 -16.52 10.02 6.56
CA SER A 413 -16.27 11.29 7.24
C SER A 413 -17.54 12.14 7.33
N GLY A 414 -17.74 12.80 8.46
CA GLY A 414 -18.95 13.52 8.80
C GLY A 414 -19.99 12.64 9.48
N SER A 415 -21.26 12.88 9.18
CA SER A 415 -22.38 12.33 9.94
C SER A 415 -22.75 10.91 9.51
N ASN A 416 -22.85 10.00 10.48
CA ASN A 416 -23.25 8.61 10.31
C ASN A 416 -24.40 8.27 11.26
N SER A 417 -25.52 7.78 10.72
CA SER A 417 -26.67 7.39 11.53
C SER A 417 -26.71 5.89 11.70
N LEU A 418 -26.74 5.43 12.95
CA LEU A 418 -26.79 4.01 13.29
C LEU A 418 -28.21 3.59 13.69
N TYR A 419 -28.48 2.30 13.66
CA TYR A 419 -29.65 1.68 14.29
C TYR A 419 -29.19 0.48 15.09
N ILE A 420 -29.42 0.52 16.40
CA ILE A 420 -28.93 -0.45 17.38
C ILE A 420 -30.15 -1.03 18.09
N ARG A 421 -30.13 -2.33 18.32
CA ARG A 421 -31.21 -3.04 19.00
C ARG A 421 -30.65 -4.14 19.89
N THR A 422 -31.39 -4.38 20.97
CA THR A 422 -31.22 -5.49 21.90
C THR A 422 -32.44 -6.40 21.82
N GLY A 423 -32.28 -7.68 22.15
CA GLY A 423 -33.40 -8.61 22.24
C GLY A 423 -33.07 -9.88 23.00
N ASP A 424 -34.10 -10.65 23.35
CA ASP A 424 -33.99 -11.98 23.98
C ASP A 424 -34.25 -13.13 22.99
N GLY A 425 -34.48 -12.77 21.71
CA GLY A 425 -34.66 -13.69 20.60
C GLY A 425 -35.01 -12.95 19.31
N PRO A 426 -35.05 -13.64 18.15
CA PRO A 426 -35.22 -13.01 16.83
C PRO A 426 -36.47 -12.14 16.68
N THR A 427 -37.54 -12.47 17.41
CA THR A 427 -38.83 -11.77 17.39
C THR A 427 -39.13 -11.03 18.69
N ASN A 428 -38.23 -11.05 19.68
CA ASN A 428 -38.43 -10.42 20.98
C ASN A 428 -37.38 -9.32 21.20
N SER A 429 -37.65 -8.16 20.61
CA SER A 429 -36.83 -6.95 20.75
C SER A 429 -37.08 -6.29 22.10
N THR A 430 -36.01 -5.93 22.80
CA THR A 430 -36.00 -5.29 24.13
C THR A 430 -35.54 -3.83 24.07
N ASP A 431 -35.68 -3.21 22.89
CA ASP A 431 -35.27 -1.84 22.55
C ASP A 431 -33.76 -1.73 22.29
N CYS A 432 -32.99 -0.84 22.91
CA CYS A 432 -31.53 -0.78 22.78
C CYS A 432 -30.86 -0.49 24.13
N SER A 433 -29.55 -0.69 24.19
CA SER A 433 -28.77 -0.32 25.37
C SER A 433 -28.84 1.18 25.65
N ALA A 434 -28.84 1.54 26.93
CA ALA A 434 -28.68 2.92 27.40
C ALA A 434 -27.21 3.36 27.53
N ASN A 435 -26.25 2.53 27.14
CA ASN A 435 -24.83 2.87 27.20
C ASN A 435 -24.12 2.26 25.98
N ASN A 436 -24.03 3.07 24.93
CA ASN A 436 -23.34 2.71 23.71
C ASN A 436 -22.26 3.74 23.41
N THR A 437 -21.20 3.30 22.76
CA THR A 437 -20.12 4.17 22.30
C THR A 437 -19.53 3.59 21.03
N LEU A 438 -19.30 4.45 20.02
CA LEU A 438 -18.54 4.06 18.83
C LEU A 438 -17.07 4.39 19.07
N ILE A 439 -16.22 3.38 18.91
CA ILE A 439 -14.76 3.51 18.93
C ILE A 439 -14.28 3.25 17.51
N TYR A 440 -13.46 4.12 16.96
CA TYR A 440 -12.91 3.92 15.62
C TYR A 440 -11.42 4.26 15.58
N ARG A 441 -10.67 3.55 14.74
CA ARG A 441 -9.27 3.83 14.46
C ARG A 441 -9.14 4.39 13.07
N GLY A 442 -8.28 5.39 12.93
CA GLY A 442 -8.02 6.00 11.65
C GLY A 442 -6.62 6.56 11.56
N PHE A 443 -6.17 6.71 10.32
CA PHE A 443 -4.93 7.39 10.01
C PHE A 443 -5.18 8.85 9.67
N ILE A 444 -4.28 9.71 10.11
CA ILE A 444 -4.29 11.14 9.80
C ILE A 444 -2.92 11.55 9.27
N ASN A 445 -2.87 12.57 8.42
CA ASN A 445 -1.60 13.11 7.94
C ASN A 445 -0.88 13.85 9.07
N SER A 446 0.35 13.44 9.38
CA SER A 446 1.26 14.09 10.32
C SER A 446 2.39 14.86 9.62
N SER A 447 2.37 14.93 8.29
CA SER A 447 3.35 15.65 7.50
C SER A 447 2.71 16.80 6.73
N THR A 448 3.43 17.92 6.66
CA THR A 448 3.01 19.07 5.87
C THR A 448 3.93 19.24 4.67
N PRO A 449 3.41 19.73 3.53
CA PRO A 449 4.25 20.07 2.39
C PRO A 449 5.30 21.11 2.79
N ARG A 450 6.43 21.14 2.07
CA ARG A 450 7.42 22.20 2.25
C ARG A 450 6.75 23.56 2.07
N SER A 451 7.02 24.47 3.00
CA SER A 451 6.60 25.85 2.86
C SER A 451 7.22 26.51 1.63
N GLY A 452 6.69 27.66 1.25
CA GLY A 452 7.42 28.60 0.40
C GLY A 452 8.73 29.07 1.06
N VAL A 453 9.56 29.79 0.30
CA VAL A 453 10.75 30.45 0.85
C VAL A 453 10.29 31.59 1.76
N VAL A 454 10.70 31.52 3.02
CA VAL A 454 10.38 32.51 4.05
C VAL A 454 11.66 33.16 4.59
N GLU A 455 11.52 34.32 5.23
CA GLU A 455 12.66 35.19 5.59
C GLU A 455 13.51 34.62 6.72
N ARG A 456 12.93 33.79 7.59
CA ARG A 456 13.55 33.32 8.85
C ARG A 456 13.22 31.86 9.15
N ALA A 457 13.97 31.28 10.07
CA ALA A 457 13.75 29.95 10.63
C ALA A 457 14.27 29.94 12.07
N GLU A 458 13.66 30.76 12.93
CA GLU A 458 14.07 30.98 14.31
C GLU A 458 13.21 30.18 15.29
N GLY A 459 11.91 30.04 15.03
CA GLY A 459 10.96 29.38 15.94
C GLY A 459 10.55 30.22 17.17
N CYS A 460 9.78 29.61 18.08
CA CYS A 460 9.23 30.28 19.26
C CYS A 460 8.78 29.31 20.36
N GLU A 461 8.45 29.89 21.52
CA GLU A 461 7.71 29.19 22.58
C GLU A 461 6.23 29.11 22.19
N TRP A 462 5.74 27.92 21.83
CA TRP A 462 4.36 27.67 21.43
C TRP A 462 3.48 27.34 22.63
N THR A 463 2.32 27.99 22.71
CA THR A 463 1.20 27.61 23.58
C THR A 463 0.10 26.98 22.73
N ILE A 464 -0.20 25.69 22.94
CA ILE A 464 -1.19 24.94 22.16
C ILE A 464 -2.37 24.60 23.08
N GLU A 465 -3.59 24.96 22.69
CA GLU A 465 -4.84 24.62 23.38
C GLU A 465 -5.41 23.31 22.80
N PHE A 466 -5.93 22.44 23.68
CA PHE A 466 -6.57 21.19 23.31
C PHE A 466 -8.07 21.22 23.58
N GLU A 467 -8.79 20.26 23.00
CA GLU A 467 -10.25 20.12 23.12
C GLU A 467 -10.75 19.87 24.56
N ASP A 468 -9.89 19.32 25.42
CA ASP A 468 -10.20 19.13 26.84
C ASP A 468 -10.00 20.41 27.70
N LEU A 469 -9.75 21.55 27.04
CA LEU A 469 -9.46 22.86 27.64
C LEU A 469 -8.12 22.93 28.39
N THR A 470 -7.27 21.92 28.24
CA THR A 470 -5.88 21.99 28.69
C THR A 470 -5.00 22.69 27.66
N SER A 471 -3.79 23.05 28.07
CA SER A 471 -2.81 23.62 27.15
C SER A 471 -1.42 23.17 27.52
N ILE A 472 -0.56 23.06 26.51
CA ILE A 472 0.87 22.82 26.66
C ILE A 472 1.65 24.06 26.24
N THR A 473 2.78 24.30 26.88
CA THR A 473 3.76 25.30 26.45
C THR A 473 5.10 24.61 26.20
N THR A 474 5.64 24.74 24.99
CA THR A 474 6.88 24.06 24.59
C THR A 474 7.71 24.91 23.61
N LEU A 475 9.01 24.64 23.54
CA LEU A 475 9.95 25.33 22.67
C LEU A 475 10.04 24.60 21.33
N ILE A 476 9.74 25.31 20.22
CA ILE A 476 9.90 24.75 18.88
C ILE A 476 10.72 25.73 18.02
N PRO A 477 11.95 25.35 17.62
CA PRO A 477 12.63 24.09 17.94
C PRO A 477 13.07 24.00 19.41
N PRO A 478 13.43 22.80 19.93
CA PRO A 478 13.83 22.62 21.33
C PRO A 478 15.00 23.52 21.78
N GLU A 479 15.90 23.86 20.86
CA GLU A 479 17.03 24.75 21.07
C GLU A 479 16.68 26.26 21.00
N TYR A 480 15.40 26.62 20.86
CA TYR A 480 14.97 28.00 20.79
C TYR A 480 15.40 28.80 22.03
N ALA A 481 16.29 29.78 21.83
CA ALA A 481 16.84 30.61 22.91
C ALA A 481 16.27 32.04 22.92
N GLY A 482 15.31 32.35 22.05
CA GLY A 482 14.70 33.68 21.96
C GLY A 482 13.57 33.90 22.98
N SER A 483 12.90 35.05 22.87
CA SER A 483 11.79 35.43 23.77
C SER A 483 10.43 35.53 23.07
N ARG A 484 10.34 35.07 21.81
CA ARG A 484 9.09 35.10 21.03
C ARG A 484 8.16 34.01 21.53
N LYS A 485 6.89 34.37 21.67
CA LYS A 485 5.79 33.47 22.03
C LYS A 485 4.86 33.33 20.85
N CYS A 486 4.48 32.11 20.55
CA CYS A 486 3.47 31.75 19.57
C CYS A 486 2.31 31.05 20.25
N ALA A 487 1.15 31.04 19.61
CA ALA A 487 0.00 30.35 20.15
C ALA A 487 -0.85 29.74 19.05
N TYR A 488 -1.42 28.58 19.37
CA TYR A 488 -2.52 27.94 18.65
C TYR A 488 -3.63 27.70 19.66
N ASN A 489 -4.64 28.57 19.66
CA ASN A 489 -5.73 28.50 20.64
C ASN A 489 -7.05 29.02 20.07
N SER A 490 -8.12 28.80 20.83
CA SER A 490 -9.51 29.14 20.44
C SER A 490 -9.75 30.61 20.14
N THR A 491 -8.87 31.49 20.60
CA THR A 491 -8.93 32.93 20.30
C THR A 491 -8.00 33.31 19.14
N TYR A 492 -6.96 32.52 18.88
CA TYR A 492 -5.82 32.86 18.07
C TYR A 492 -5.13 31.61 17.47
N HIS A 493 -5.59 31.18 16.29
CA HIS A 493 -4.96 30.13 15.48
C HIS A 493 -4.55 30.64 14.08
N HIS A 494 -4.59 31.97 13.87
CA HIS A 494 -4.18 32.63 12.63
C HIS A 494 -3.18 33.77 12.92
N PRO A 495 -2.42 34.26 11.91
CA PRO A 495 -1.51 35.39 12.09
C PRO A 495 -2.25 36.61 12.67
N PRO A 496 -1.62 37.40 13.56
CA PRO A 496 -0.17 37.67 13.62
C PRO A 496 0.57 37.00 14.80
N LEU A 497 -0.03 36.04 15.51
CA LEU A 497 0.54 35.49 16.75
C LEU A 497 1.59 34.41 16.53
N TYR A 498 1.71 33.89 15.32
CA TYR A 498 2.90 33.23 14.80
C TYR A 498 3.36 33.99 13.54
N ASP A 499 4.67 34.01 13.25
CA ASP A 499 5.20 34.76 12.10
C ASP A 499 5.18 33.86 10.87
N ASN A 500 4.29 34.17 9.91
CA ASN A 500 4.23 33.46 8.64
C ASN A 500 5.47 33.66 7.74
N ARG A 501 6.45 34.46 8.18
CA ARG A 501 7.78 34.58 7.57
C ARG A 501 8.84 33.74 8.28
N ASP A 502 8.45 32.94 9.25
CA ASP A 502 9.32 31.97 9.93
C ASP A 502 8.94 30.53 9.53
N ALA A 503 9.94 29.75 9.10
CA ALA A 503 9.73 28.39 8.62
C ALA A 503 9.24 27.44 9.71
N TYR A 504 9.74 27.58 10.95
CA TYR A 504 9.28 26.77 12.06
C TYR A 504 7.83 27.10 12.41
N ASP A 505 7.52 28.40 12.53
CA ASP A 505 6.17 28.84 12.89
C ASP A 505 5.13 28.34 11.88
N LEU A 506 5.46 28.42 10.59
CA LEU A 506 4.58 27.99 9.51
C LEU A 506 4.40 26.46 9.47
N ALA A 507 5.48 25.71 9.68
CA ALA A 507 5.42 24.25 9.74
C ALA A 507 4.57 23.77 10.92
N VAL A 508 4.75 24.37 12.10
CA VAL A 508 3.96 24.07 13.31
C VAL A 508 2.49 24.41 13.07
N ALA A 509 2.19 25.62 12.61
CA ALA A 509 0.80 26.03 12.33
C ALA A 509 0.10 25.06 11.36
N HIS A 510 0.75 24.68 10.25
CA HIS A 510 0.15 23.75 9.29
C HIS A 510 -0.08 22.34 9.87
N ILE A 511 0.82 21.86 10.75
CA ILE A 511 0.62 20.57 11.41
C ILE A 511 -0.57 20.69 12.36
N LEU A 512 -0.62 21.72 13.19
CA LEU A 512 -1.71 21.92 14.15
C LEU A 512 -3.07 22.14 13.44
N ASP A 513 -3.11 22.87 12.32
CA ASP A 513 -4.28 22.99 11.44
C ASP A 513 -4.74 21.63 10.89
N SER A 514 -3.81 20.68 10.71
CA SER A 514 -4.17 19.33 10.26
C SER A 514 -4.72 18.46 11.39
N LEU A 515 -4.55 18.90 12.66
CA LEU A 515 -5.00 18.22 13.87
C LEU A 515 -6.21 18.91 14.54
N ASP A 516 -6.56 20.11 14.07
CA ASP A 516 -7.75 20.88 14.41
C ASP A 516 -8.82 20.64 13.33
N PHE A 517 -9.73 19.72 13.61
CA PHE A 517 -10.66 19.20 12.60
C PHE A 517 -11.89 20.07 12.37
N ASP A 518 -12.21 20.97 13.31
CA ASP A 518 -13.35 21.88 13.22
C ASP A 518 -12.95 23.36 13.12
N ASP A 519 -11.63 23.63 13.03
CA ASP A 519 -11.04 24.96 12.80
C ASP A 519 -11.45 25.93 13.92
N ASP A 520 -11.58 25.40 15.15
CA ASP A 520 -11.98 26.16 16.33
C ASP A 520 -10.79 26.75 17.09
N GLY A 521 -9.56 26.38 16.70
CA GLY A 521 -8.30 26.75 17.31
C GLY A 521 -7.81 25.77 18.39
N ARG A 522 -8.43 24.60 18.54
CA ARG A 522 -8.03 23.57 19.49
C ARG A 522 -7.65 22.29 18.79
N VAL A 523 -6.55 21.72 19.27
CA VAL A 523 -6.06 20.46 18.75
C VAL A 523 -6.77 19.30 19.44
N LEU A 524 -7.29 18.37 18.64
CA LEU A 524 -8.03 17.22 19.16
C LEU A 524 -7.14 16.22 19.91
N ILE A 525 -5.87 16.12 19.52
CA ILE A 525 -4.92 15.17 20.09
C ILE A 525 -4.25 15.81 21.30
N ASN A 526 -4.50 15.27 22.48
CA ASN A 526 -3.71 15.62 23.66
C ASN A 526 -2.28 15.12 23.49
N LEU A 527 -1.34 16.06 23.36
CA LEU A 527 0.09 15.78 23.24
C LEU A 527 0.77 16.16 24.56
N GLN A 528 1.53 15.24 25.17
CA GLN A 528 2.46 15.61 26.24
C GLN A 528 3.76 16.16 25.64
N GLU A 529 4.61 16.79 26.47
CA GLU A 529 5.89 17.34 26.00
C GLU A 529 6.79 16.25 25.42
N GLU A 530 6.71 15.04 25.97
CA GLU A 530 7.44 13.87 25.48
C GLU A 530 6.88 13.29 24.16
N ASP A 531 5.63 13.62 23.81
CA ASP A 531 4.93 13.08 22.64
C ASP A 531 5.06 13.96 21.39
N LEU A 532 5.59 15.19 21.54
CA LEU A 532 5.69 16.18 20.47
C LEU A 532 7.15 16.37 20.02
N GLU A 533 7.52 15.72 18.91
CA GLU A 533 8.76 16.00 18.19
C GLU A 533 8.45 16.60 16.81
N ILE A 534 8.71 17.90 16.65
CA ILE A 534 8.55 18.58 15.35
C ILE A 534 9.93 18.72 14.70
N ILE A 535 10.20 17.82 13.75
CA ILE A 535 11.43 17.84 12.95
C ILE A 535 11.21 18.70 11.71
N VAL A 536 11.84 19.87 11.67
CA VAL A 536 11.81 20.73 10.47
C VAL A 536 13.13 20.58 9.70
N SER A 537 13.04 20.10 8.47
CA SER A 537 14.17 20.11 7.53
C SER A 537 14.31 21.50 6.90
N VAL A 538 15.17 22.35 7.48
CA VAL A 538 15.37 23.73 7.00
C VAL A 538 16.45 23.78 5.91
N VAL A 539 16.09 24.29 4.73
CA VAL A 539 17.05 24.68 3.69
C VAL A 539 17.36 26.18 3.86
N GLN A 540 18.53 26.50 4.42
CA GLN A 540 18.93 27.88 4.69
C GLN A 540 19.73 28.51 3.54
N GLN A 541 19.83 29.86 3.53
CA GLN A 541 20.66 30.64 2.61
C GLN A 541 20.30 30.50 1.12
N VAL A 542 19.00 30.42 0.80
CA VAL A 542 18.50 30.41 -0.59
C VAL A 542 18.82 31.75 -1.26
N PRO A 543 19.77 31.83 -2.22
CA PRO A 543 20.23 33.12 -2.75
C PRO A 543 19.26 33.75 -3.76
N PHE A 544 18.40 32.95 -4.41
CA PHE A 544 17.43 33.39 -5.42
C PHE A 544 16.15 32.52 -5.40
N LEU A 545 15.00 33.08 -5.76
CA LEU A 545 13.67 32.43 -5.72
C LEU A 545 13.37 31.48 -6.91
N TRP A 546 14.34 31.27 -7.79
CA TRP A 546 14.24 30.30 -8.89
C TRP A 546 15.04 29.09 -8.41
N GLY A 547 14.34 28.16 -7.74
CA GLY A 547 14.94 27.19 -6.83
C GLY A 547 15.85 26.15 -7.48
N PRO A 548 16.70 25.48 -6.70
CA PRO A 548 17.49 24.33 -7.16
C PRO A 548 16.56 23.17 -7.50
N THR A 549 16.87 22.46 -8.60
CA THR A 549 16.33 21.12 -8.84
C THR A 549 16.90 20.19 -7.76
N LEU A 550 16.05 19.72 -6.85
CA LEU A 550 16.43 18.68 -5.90
C LEU A 550 16.47 17.33 -6.62
N VAL A 551 17.65 16.74 -6.68
CA VAL A 551 17.84 15.34 -7.03
C VAL A 551 18.22 14.63 -5.74
N GLU A 552 17.34 13.78 -5.24
CA GLU A 552 17.57 12.94 -4.07
C GLU A 552 18.13 11.59 -4.54
N VAL A 553 19.31 11.22 -4.02
CA VAL A 553 19.88 9.89 -4.22
C VAL A 553 20.04 9.25 -2.84
N SER A 554 19.21 8.26 -2.57
CA SER A 554 19.22 7.51 -1.31
C SER A 554 19.98 6.20 -1.51
N VAL A 555 21.12 6.07 -0.82
CA VAL A 555 21.94 4.86 -0.79
C VAL A 555 21.58 4.09 0.48
N TRP A 556 21.09 2.86 0.31
CA TRP A 556 20.74 1.95 1.39
C TRP A 556 21.79 0.83 1.46
N ASP A 557 22.25 0.49 2.67
CA ASP A 557 23.10 -0.69 2.95
C ASP A 557 22.28 -2.00 2.99
#